data_AF-X0BFI2-F1
#
_entry.id   AF-X0BFI2-F1
#
_cell.length_a   1.000
_cell.length_b   1.000
_cell.length_c   1.000
_cell.angle_alpha   90.00
_cell.angle_beta   90.00
_cell.angle_gamma   90.00
#
_symmetry.space_group_name_H-M   'P 1'
#
loop_
_entity.id
_entity.type
_entity.pdbx_description
1 polymer ?
#
loop_
_entity_poly.entity_id
_entity_poly.type
_entity_poly.pdbx_seq_one_letter_code
_entity_poly.pdbx_strand_id
1 'polypeptide(L)'
;MTENDDGLELTYKKRYAIMGGDVKYEAQVEWGYQKQTLSISRKKVAESTNSEVDLPGESNSRAMLIDEAPDKFDNLQGTNCGTSMLAKSRIFVPVRAKRSVGKREGMRLYIQVWPIGKRGSTEIDYLVEASFKTESRMIASTKHDRFISYLQDKGWFLCKDSLKTQLIMEGY
;
A
#
# COMPACT_ATOMS: atom_id res chain seq x y z
N MET A 1 5.75 25.56 5.14
CA MET A 1 5.31 26.31 3.94
C MET A 1 4.48 25.32 3.13
N THR A 2 3.17 25.40 3.35
CA THR A 2 2.02 24.78 2.65
C THR A 2 2.13 23.31 2.18
N GLU A 3 1.76 22.37 3.05
CA GLU A 3 1.00 21.18 2.64
C GLU A 3 -0.47 21.47 2.99
N ASN A 4 -1.22 22.04 2.04
CA ASN A 4 -2.67 21.97 2.03
C ASN A 4 -3.03 21.24 0.74
N ASP A 5 -3.33 19.97 0.90
CA ASP A 5 -4.10 19.18 -0.05
C ASP A 5 -5.06 18.36 0.82
N ASP A 6 -6.09 19.03 1.34
CA ASP A 6 -7.06 18.48 2.29
C ASP A 6 -8.06 17.52 1.61
N GLY A 7 -7.60 16.81 0.58
CA GLY A 7 -8.31 15.72 -0.07
C GLY A 7 -7.96 14.39 0.59
N LEU A 8 -8.98 13.58 0.87
CA LEU A 8 -8.76 12.18 1.26
C LEU A 8 -8.34 11.38 0.02
N GLU A 9 -7.13 10.83 0.03
CA GLU A 9 -6.62 9.99 -1.06
C GLU A 9 -7.16 8.56 -0.94
N LEU A 10 -8.02 8.15 -1.87
CA LEU A 10 -8.48 6.77 -1.97
C LEU A 10 -7.52 5.96 -2.85
N THR A 11 -7.04 4.83 -2.32
CA THR A 11 -6.14 3.92 -3.06
C THR A 11 -6.69 2.50 -3.09
N TYR A 12 -6.87 1.98 -4.30
CA TYR A 12 -7.06 0.55 -4.54
C TYR A 12 -5.80 -0.06 -5.13
N LYS A 13 -5.37 -1.22 -4.64
CA LYS A 13 -4.26 -1.98 -5.20
C LYS A 13 -4.72 -3.35 -5.70
N LYS A 14 -4.53 -3.61 -7.00
CA LYS A 14 -4.72 -4.96 -7.58
C LYS A 14 -3.63 -5.26 -8.60
N ARG A 15 -3.31 -6.55 -8.78
CA ARG A 15 -2.21 -7.04 -9.63
C ARG A 15 -2.76 -7.53 -10.97
N TYR A 16 -2.19 -7.13 -12.11
CA TYR A 16 -2.67 -7.51 -13.47
C TYR A 16 -1.54 -7.71 -14.48
N ALA A 17 -1.79 -8.43 -15.60
CA ALA A 17 -0.97 -8.39 -16.81
C ALA A 17 -1.45 -7.25 -17.75
N ILE A 18 -0.54 -6.55 -18.44
CA ILE A 18 -0.83 -5.29 -19.14
C ILE A 18 -1.15 -5.51 -20.63
N MET A 19 -2.30 -4.99 -21.08
CA MET A 19 -2.66 -4.68 -22.47
C MET A 19 -3.26 -3.26 -22.52
N GLY A 20 -2.64 -2.34 -23.24
CA GLY A 20 -3.24 -1.05 -23.68
C GLY A 20 -3.27 0.13 -22.69
N GLY A 21 -2.25 0.98 -22.74
CA GLY A 21 -2.29 2.44 -22.95
C GLY A 21 -3.14 3.43 -22.12
N ASP A 22 -3.93 3.03 -21.12
CA ASP A 22 -4.80 3.98 -20.39
C ASP A 22 -4.08 4.60 -19.17
N VAL A 23 -3.80 5.92 -19.22
CA VAL A 23 -2.93 6.70 -18.29
C VAL A 23 -3.51 6.87 -16.87
N LYS A 24 -4.64 6.24 -16.56
CA LYS A 24 -5.35 6.36 -15.26
C LYS A 24 -4.81 5.42 -14.18
N TYR A 25 -3.83 4.60 -14.51
CA TYR A 25 -3.30 3.56 -13.64
C TYR A 25 -1.78 3.65 -13.56
N GLU A 26 -1.26 3.65 -12.34
CA GLU A 26 0.17 3.52 -12.09
C GLU A 26 0.50 2.05 -11.83
N ALA A 27 1.43 1.50 -12.60
CA ALA A 27 1.94 0.15 -12.41
C ALA A 27 3.32 0.21 -11.74
N GLN A 28 3.53 -0.60 -10.70
CA GLN A 28 4.80 -0.71 -10.01
C GLN A 28 5.09 -2.18 -9.71
N VAL A 29 6.31 -2.64 -10.00
CA VAL A 29 6.81 -3.92 -9.50
C VAL A 29 7.46 -3.70 -8.14
N GLU A 30 6.84 -4.24 -7.09
CA GLU A 30 7.42 -4.37 -5.76
C GLU A 30 8.27 -5.65 -5.71
N TRP A 31 9.57 -5.51 -5.49
CA TRP A 31 10.50 -6.64 -5.36
C TRP A 31 10.81 -6.88 -3.88
N GLY A 32 10.15 -7.87 -3.30
CA GLY A 32 10.38 -8.36 -1.93
C GLY A 32 11.55 -9.34 -1.87
N TYR A 33 11.73 -10.08 -0.79
CA TYR A 33 12.88 -10.97 -0.59
C TYR A 33 13.05 -12.00 -1.73
N GLN A 34 12.02 -12.81 -1.99
CA GLN A 34 12.05 -13.81 -3.06
C GLN A 34 10.96 -13.58 -4.11
N LYS A 35 9.96 -12.74 -3.80
CA LYS A 35 8.79 -12.54 -4.65
C LYS A 35 8.75 -11.15 -5.25
N GLN A 36 8.36 -11.09 -6.51
CA GLN A 36 7.96 -9.86 -7.19
C GLN A 36 6.43 -9.76 -7.24
N THR A 37 5.93 -8.55 -7.01
CA THR A 37 4.52 -8.22 -6.98
C THR A 37 4.27 -7.06 -7.92
N LEU A 38 3.47 -7.25 -8.96
CA LEU A 38 2.99 -6.15 -9.79
C LEU A 38 1.77 -5.51 -9.13
N SER A 39 1.91 -4.29 -8.65
CA SER A 39 0.83 -3.46 -8.11
C SER A 39 0.33 -2.51 -9.18
N ILE A 40 -0.99 -2.43 -9.36
CA ILE A 40 -1.64 -1.38 -10.14
C ILE A 40 -2.50 -0.55 -9.19
N SER A 41 -2.29 0.77 -9.21
CA SER A 41 -3.04 1.74 -8.42
C SER A 41 -3.75 2.76 -9.29
N ARG A 42 -4.95 3.15 -8.85
CA ARG A 42 -5.70 4.31 -9.35
C ARG A 42 -5.96 5.21 -8.15
N LYS A 43 -5.53 6.47 -8.25
CA LYS A 43 -5.73 7.49 -7.22
C LYS A 43 -6.92 8.34 -7.61
N LYS A 44 -7.79 8.64 -6.64
CA LYS A 44 -8.91 9.57 -6.79
C LYS A 44 -9.01 10.44 -5.55
N VAL A 45 -9.32 11.72 -5.78
CA VAL A 45 -9.62 12.68 -4.74
C VAL A 45 -11.13 12.64 -4.52
N ALA A 46 -11.55 12.43 -3.28
CA ALA A 46 -12.94 12.51 -2.89
C ALA A 46 -13.10 13.64 -1.86
N GLU A 47 -14.12 14.48 -2.03
CA GLU A 47 -14.45 15.52 -1.06
C GLU A 47 -15.10 14.90 0.17
N SER A 48 -14.61 15.22 1.36
CA SER A 48 -15.25 14.82 2.61
C SER A 48 -16.42 15.74 2.94
N THR A 49 -17.56 15.16 3.33
CA THR A 49 -18.73 15.90 3.83
C THR A 49 -18.65 16.23 5.33
N ASN A 50 -17.56 15.82 5.99
CA ASN A 50 -17.34 16.02 7.43
C ASN A 50 -16.37 17.18 7.65
N SER A 51 -16.50 17.88 8.79
CA SER A 51 -15.53 18.89 9.24
C SER A 51 -14.09 18.35 9.18
N GLU A 52 -13.16 19.21 8.76
CA GLU A 52 -11.77 18.98 8.28
C GLU A 52 -10.83 18.04 9.07
N VAL A 53 -11.26 17.38 10.16
CA VAL A 53 -10.35 16.68 11.08
C VAL A 53 -10.66 15.18 11.25
N ASP A 54 -11.85 14.71 10.90
CA ASP A 54 -12.23 13.30 11.10
C ASP A 54 -12.25 12.50 9.80
N LEU A 55 -11.66 11.28 9.85
CA LEU A 55 -11.79 10.30 8.78
C LEU A 55 -13.28 9.99 8.52
N PRO A 56 -13.68 9.71 7.26
CA PRO A 56 -15.05 9.41 6.93
C PRO A 56 -15.50 8.13 7.65
N GLY A 57 -16.70 8.14 8.22
CA GLY A 57 -17.32 6.95 8.79
C GLY A 57 -17.53 5.85 7.73
N GLU A 58 -17.89 4.64 8.17
CA GLU A 58 -18.01 3.46 7.29
C GLU A 58 -18.92 3.69 6.08
N SER A 59 -20.10 4.29 6.29
CA SER A 59 -21.05 4.57 5.21
C SER A 59 -20.47 5.52 4.17
N ASN A 60 -19.86 6.62 4.60
CA ASN A 60 -19.26 7.62 3.70
C ASN A 60 -18.04 7.03 2.98
N SER A 61 -17.19 6.29 3.70
CA SER A 61 -16.07 5.56 3.10
C SER A 61 -16.54 4.61 2.00
N ARG A 62 -17.57 3.79 2.24
CA ARG A 62 -18.14 2.89 1.22
C ARG A 62 -18.70 3.66 0.03
N ALA A 63 -19.44 4.74 0.27
CA ALA A 63 -20.03 5.55 -0.79
C ALA A 63 -18.94 6.14 -1.70
N MET A 64 -17.92 6.78 -1.11
CA MET A 64 -16.78 7.33 -1.86
C MET A 64 -16.04 6.25 -2.66
N LEU A 65 -15.84 5.07 -2.04
CA LEU A 65 -15.19 3.95 -2.69
C LEU A 65 -16.02 3.44 -3.90
N ILE A 66 -17.33 3.30 -3.75
CA ILE A 66 -18.24 2.84 -4.81
C ILE A 66 -18.33 3.84 -5.95
N ASP A 67 -18.49 5.13 -5.64
CA ASP A 67 -18.64 6.21 -6.64
C ASP A 67 -17.41 6.33 -7.55
N GLU A 68 -16.22 6.14 -6.98
CA GLU A 68 -14.94 6.22 -7.71
C GLU A 68 -14.42 4.87 -8.23
N ALA A 69 -15.18 3.80 -8.05
CA ALA A 69 -14.80 2.46 -8.48
C ALA A 69 -14.60 2.41 -10.01
N PRO A 70 -13.48 1.89 -10.52
CA PRO A 70 -13.32 1.75 -11.96
C PRO A 70 -14.21 0.64 -12.52
N ASP A 71 -14.81 0.84 -13.69
CA ASP A 71 -15.67 -0.15 -14.36
C ASP A 71 -14.99 -1.52 -14.52
N LYS A 72 -13.67 -1.53 -14.77
CA LYS A 72 -12.83 -2.74 -14.86
C LYS A 72 -12.72 -3.51 -13.55
N PHE A 73 -12.80 -2.82 -12.42
CA PHE A 73 -12.89 -3.45 -11.10
C PHE A 73 -14.30 -3.95 -10.85
N ASP A 74 -15.31 -3.15 -11.19
CA ASP A 74 -16.70 -3.46 -10.87
C ASP A 74 -17.22 -4.70 -11.60
N ASN A 75 -16.81 -4.91 -12.85
CA ASN A 75 -17.33 -6.00 -13.68
C ASN A 75 -16.36 -7.18 -13.85
N LEU A 76 -15.46 -7.40 -12.90
CA LEU A 76 -14.36 -8.36 -13.04
C LEU A 76 -14.78 -9.84 -13.10
N GLN A 77 -15.65 -10.29 -12.19
CA GLN A 77 -16.10 -11.69 -12.07
C GLN A 77 -17.60 -11.85 -12.37
N GLY A 78 -18.21 -10.79 -12.91
CA GLY A 78 -19.65 -10.65 -13.09
C GLY A 78 -20.05 -9.20 -12.90
N THR A 79 -21.26 -8.86 -13.34
CA THR A 79 -21.79 -7.49 -13.28
C THR A 79 -21.83 -6.99 -11.84
N ASN A 80 -21.33 -5.78 -11.61
CA ASN A 80 -21.33 -5.06 -10.32
C ASN A 80 -20.68 -5.83 -9.15
N CYS A 81 -19.79 -6.78 -9.42
CA CYS A 81 -19.16 -7.60 -8.39
C CYS A 81 -18.25 -6.77 -7.47
N GLY A 82 -17.53 -5.78 -8.00
CA GLY A 82 -16.59 -4.97 -7.23
C GLY A 82 -17.30 -4.04 -6.25
N THR A 83 -18.27 -3.26 -6.71
CA THR A 83 -19.08 -2.37 -5.89
C THR A 83 -19.92 -3.14 -4.88
N SER A 84 -20.43 -4.34 -5.25
CA SER A 84 -21.10 -5.24 -4.31
C SER A 84 -20.19 -5.72 -3.17
N MET A 85 -18.90 -5.95 -3.45
CA MET A 85 -17.91 -6.27 -2.41
C MET A 85 -17.60 -5.04 -1.54
N LEU A 86 -17.46 -3.86 -2.14
CA LEU A 86 -17.23 -2.61 -1.40
C LEU A 86 -18.40 -2.28 -0.47
N ALA A 87 -19.64 -2.50 -0.90
CA ALA A 87 -20.84 -2.29 -0.08
C ALA A 87 -20.84 -3.15 1.21
N LYS A 88 -20.10 -4.27 1.23
CA LYS A 88 -19.95 -5.17 2.38
C LYS A 88 -18.61 -4.99 3.11
N SER A 89 -17.74 -4.09 2.65
CA SER A 89 -16.41 -3.86 3.21
C SER A 89 -16.48 -3.23 4.60
N ARG A 90 -15.53 -3.53 5.48
CA ARG A 90 -15.52 -3.01 6.85
C ARG A 90 -14.32 -2.10 7.03
N ILE A 91 -14.44 -1.09 7.88
CA ILE A 91 -13.28 -0.30 8.30
C ILE A 91 -12.42 -1.19 9.21
N PHE A 92 -11.23 -1.54 8.71
CA PHE A 92 -10.14 -1.93 9.58
C PHE A 92 -9.56 -0.63 10.13
N VAL A 93 -9.58 -0.50 11.45
CA VAL A 93 -9.20 0.69 12.25
C VAL A 93 -7.96 1.43 11.73
N PRO A 94 -7.73 2.70 12.12
CA PRO A 94 -6.59 3.47 11.64
C PRO A 94 -5.27 2.73 11.85
N VAL A 95 -4.58 2.43 10.74
CA VAL A 95 -3.25 1.82 10.79
C VAL A 95 -2.23 2.91 11.04
N ARG A 96 -1.50 2.83 12.15
CA ARG A 96 -0.43 3.78 12.47
C ARG A 96 0.85 3.35 11.75
N ALA A 97 1.55 4.31 11.17
CA ALA A 97 2.88 4.10 10.58
C ALA A 97 3.77 5.31 10.82
N LYS A 98 5.07 5.08 10.98
CA LYS A 98 6.08 6.14 10.93
C LYS A 98 6.89 5.98 9.65
N ARG A 99 7.07 7.06 8.90
CA ARG A 99 7.85 7.08 7.66
C ARG A 99 9.05 8.01 7.83
N SER A 100 10.21 7.51 7.44
CA SER A 100 11.46 8.26 7.39
C SER A 100 12.03 8.20 5.98
N VAL A 101 12.69 9.27 5.56
CA VAL A 101 13.35 9.37 4.26
C VAL A 101 14.82 9.70 4.49
N GLY A 102 15.69 8.93 3.88
CA GLY A 102 17.14 9.13 3.92
C GLY A 102 17.78 8.93 2.56
N LYS A 103 19.11 8.87 2.55
CA LYS A 103 19.90 8.62 1.35
C LYS A 103 20.92 7.53 1.64
N ARG A 104 21.07 6.56 0.73
CA ARG A 104 22.08 5.52 0.79
C ARG A 104 22.67 5.30 -0.60
N GLU A 105 24.00 5.36 -0.72
CA GLU A 105 24.72 5.17 -1.99
C GLU A 105 24.15 6.02 -3.14
N GLY A 106 23.85 7.30 -2.87
CA GLY A 106 23.28 8.20 -3.86
C GLY A 106 21.76 8.10 -4.05
N MET A 107 21.12 7.01 -3.61
CA MET A 107 19.68 6.77 -3.82
C MET A 107 18.85 7.15 -2.59
N ARG A 108 17.62 7.62 -2.84
CA ARG A 108 16.65 7.87 -1.78
C ARG A 108 16.19 6.55 -1.17
N LEU A 109 16.31 6.44 0.14
CA LEU A 109 15.88 5.30 0.94
C LEU A 109 14.62 5.70 1.73
N TYR A 110 13.60 4.87 1.66
CA TYR A 110 12.39 5.01 2.47
C TYR A 110 12.44 3.95 3.57
N ILE A 111 12.19 4.37 4.81
CA ILE A 111 12.01 3.45 5.94
C ILE A 111 10.60 3.66 6.47
N GLN A 112 9.88 2.58 6.71
CA GLN A 112 8.56 2.60 7.32
C GLN A 112 8.52 1.63 8.48
N VAL A 113 7.97 2.07 9.61
CA VAL A 113 7.79 1.27 10.82
C VAL A 113 6.30 1.20 11.11
N TRP A 114 5.78 -0.03 11.17
CA TRP A 114 4.37 -0.34 11.37
C TRP A 114 4.21 -1.15 12.67
N PRO A 115 3.66 -0.57 13.74
CA PRO A 115 3.17 -1.35 14.87
C PRO A 115 1.91 -2.12 14.46
N ILE A 116 1.96 -3.44 14.52
CA ILE A 116 0.85 -4.34 14.20
C ILE A 116 0.46 -5.06 15.49
N GLY A 117 -0.77 -4.83 15.95
CA GLY A 117 -1.31 -5.56 17.10
C GLY A 117 -1.59 -7.02 16.76
N LYS A 118 -1.55 -7.89 17.77
CA LYS A 118 -2.05 -9.26 17.64
C LYS A 118 -3.49 -9.34 18.13
N ARG A 119 -4.33 -10.02 17.36
CA ARG A 119 -5.75 -10.18 17.68
C ARG A 119 -5.92 -10.83 19.06
N GLY A 120 -6.65 -10.18 19.95
CA GLY A 120 -6.92 -10.68 21.30
C GLY A 120 -5.77 -10.53 22.30
N SER A 121 -4.70 -9.77 21.97
CA SER A 121 -3.62 -9.45 22.91
C SER A 121 -3.26 -7.96 22.89
N THR A 122 -2.52 -7.52 23.90
CA THR A 122 -1.91 -6.18 23.96
C THR A 122 -0.51 -6.14 23.35
N GLU A 123 -0.05 -7.26 22.78
CA GLU A 123 1.27 -7.39 22.18
C GLU A 123 1.30 -6.70 20.80
N ILE A 124 2.43 -6.06 20.50
CA ILE A 124 2.65 -5.32 19.25
C ILE A 124 3.91 -5.89 18.58
N ASP A 125 3.75 -6.37 17.36
CA ASP A 125 4.86 -6.68 16.46
C ASP A 125 5.23 -5.44 15.65
N TYR A 126 6.52 -5.20 15.44
CA TYR A 126 6.99 -4.11 14.60
C TYR A 126 7.43 -4.64 13.25
N LEU A 127 6.71 -4.28 12.20
CA LEU A 127 7.14 -4.51 10.83
C LEU A 127 7.92 -3.29 10.34
N VAL A 128 9.21 -3.50 10.05
CA VAL A 128 10.10 -2.50 9.46
C VAL A 128 10.31 -2.83 7.99
N GLU A 129 9.92 -1.92 7.10
CA GLU A 129 10.27 -2.01 5.68
C GLU A 129 11.28 -0.92 5.34
N ALA A 130 12.34 -1.30 4.63
CA ALA A 130 13.24 -0.37 3.98
C ALA A 130 13.20 -0.60 2.46
N SER A 131 12.95 0.45 1.68
CA SER A 131 12.75 0.35 0.23
C SER A 131 13.38 1.51 -0.54
N PHE A 132 13.73 1.24 -1.79
CA PHE A 132 14.17 2.21 -2.77
C PHE A 132 13.31 2.09 -4.03
N LYS A 133 13.26 3.15 -4.82
CA LYS A 133 12.54 3.16 -6.10
C LYS A 133 13.51 3.45 -7.23
N THR A 134 13.34 2.74 -8.35
CA THR A 134 14.09 2.95 -9.59
C THR A 134 13.30 2.40 -10.76
N GLU A 135 13.48 2.98 -11.94
CA GLU A 135 12.87 2.50 -13.19
C GLU A 135 13.75 1.45 -13.89
N SER A 136 15.01 1.30 -13.47
CA SER A 136 15.93 0.32 -14.04
C SER A 136 15.89 -1.01 -13.29
N ARG A 137 15.44 -2.07 -13.98
CA ARG A 137 15.45 -3.44 -13.47
C ARG A 137 16.85 -3.90 -13.03
N MET A 138 17.88 -3.51 -13.80
CA MET A 138 19.26 -3.85 -13.49
C MET A 138 19.71 -3.22 -12.17
N ILE A 139 19.43 -1.92 -11.99
CA ILE A 139 19.72 -1.21 -10.73
C ILE A 139 18.91 -1.82 -9.58
N ALA A 140 17.63 -2.14 -9.80
CA ALA A 140 16.78 -2.77 -8.79
C ALA A 140 17.38 -4.08 -8.29
N SER A 141 17.79 -4.98 -9.21
CA SER A 141 18.39 -6.28 -8.88
C SER A 141 19.69 -6.11 -8.08
N THR A 142 20.63 -5.30 -8.58
CA THR A 142 21.91 -5.11 -7.89
C THR A 142 21.74 -4.50 -6.49
N LYS A 143 20.83 -3.54 -6.34
CA LYS A 143 20.57 -2.89 -5.05
C LYS A 143 19.81 -3.81 -4.09
N HIS A 144 18.89 -4.61 -4.61
CA HIS A 144 18.14 -5.61 -3.85
C HIS A 144 19.10 -6.60 -3.18
N ASP A 145 19.96 -7.24 -3.97
CA ASP A 145 20.86 -8.27 -3.47
C ASP A 145 21.87 -7.70 -2.47
N ARG A 146 22.46 -6.54 -2.80
CA ARG A 146 23.39 -5.84 -1.89
C ARG A 146 22.73 -5.43 -0.59
N PHE A 147 21.49 -4.94 -0.64
CA PHE A 147 20.83 -4.47 0.56
C PHE A 147 20.41 -5.63 1.45
N ILE A 148 19.95 -6.75 0.88
CA ILE A 148 19.70 -7.99 1.64
C ILE A 148 20.99 -8.48 2.30
N SER A 149 22.09 -8.60 1.55
CA SER A 149 23.37 -9.05 2.13
C SER A 149 23.82 -8.15 3.28
N TYR A 150 23.65 -6.83 3.14
CA TYR A 150 23.94 -5.89 4.22
C TYR A 150 23.05 -6.12 5.45
N LEU A 151 21.73 -6.28 5.27
CA LEU A 151 20.82 -6.48 6.39
C LEU A 151 21.06 -7.84 7.07
N GLN A 152 21.46 -8.86 6.30
CA GLN A 152 21.85 -10.18 6.82
C GLN A 152 23.15 -10.11 7.63
N ASP A 153 24.18 -9.42 7.13
CA ASP A 153 25.44 -9.17 7.87
C ASP A 153 25.18 -8.51 9.23
N LYS A 154 24.18 -7.63 9.30
CA LYS A 154 23.78 -6.96 10.55
C LYS A 154 22.85 -7.80 11.45
N GLY A 155 22.38 -8.95 10.99
CA GLY A 155 21.38 -9.75 11.70
C GLY A 155 20.00 -9.07 11.79
N TRP A 156 19.71 -8.09 10.92
CA TRP A 156 18.44 -7.34 10.92
C TRP A 156 17.44 -7.89 9.91
N PHE A 157 17.87 -8.77 9.01
CA PHE A 157 17.05 -9.24 7.91
C PHE A 157 16.13 -10.40 8.32
N LEU A 158 14.83 -10.23 8.08
CA LEU A 158 13.86 -11.32 8.15
C LEU A 158 13.80 -12.02 6.79
N CYS A 159 14.30 -13.25 6.71
CA CYS A 159 14.35 -14.07 5.49
C CYS A 159 12.97 -14.63 5.06
N LYS A 160 11.95 -13.77 4.94
CA LYS A 160 10.58 -14.15 4.57
C LYS A 160 9.91 -13.01 3.81
N ASP A 161 9.20 -13.33 2.73
CA ASP A 161 8.27 -12.40 2.10
C ASP A 161 7.01 -12.23 2.96
N SER A 162 6.63 -10.97 3.20
CA SER A 162 5.42 -10.61 3.94
C SER A 162 4.65 -9.51 3.22
N LEU A 163 3.34 -9.65 3.13
CA LEU A 163 2.47 -8.61 2.59
C LEU A 163 1.91 -7.77 3.75
N LYS A 164 2.23 -6.47 3.78
CA LYS A 164 1.74 -5.54 4.83
C LYS A 164 0.23 -5.63 5.03
N THR A 165 -0.53 -5.61 3.92
CA THR A 165 -1.99 -5.68 3.96
C THR A 165 -2.50 -6.97 4.63
N GLN A 166 -1.86 -8.10 4.35
CA GLN A 166 -2.23 -9.37 4.97
C GLN A 166 -1.94 -9.34 6.47
N LEU A 167 -0.75 -8.87 6.88
CA LEU A 167 -0.39 -8.77 8.29
C LEU A 167 -1.32 -7.84 9.08
N ILE A 168 -1.72 -6.71 8.47
CA ILE A 168 -2.69 -5.80 9.07
C ILE A 168 -4.06 -6.48 9.21
N MET A 169 -4.54 -7.16 8.18
CA MET A 169 -5.85 -7.84 8.21
C MET A 169 -5.90 -9.03 9.18
N GLU A 170 -4.77 -9.70 9.44
CA GLU A 170 -4.67 -10.80 10.41
C GLU A 170 -4.56 -10.29 11.85
N GLY A 171 -4.01 -9.09 12.05
CA GLY A 171 -3.79 -8.49 13.38
C GLY A 171 -5.04 -7.86 14.01
N TYR A 172 -6.05 -7.50 13.21
CA TYR A 172 -7.29 -6.85 13.64
C TYR A 172 -8.52 -7.74 13.38
#